data_AF-A0A960EIY7-F1
#
_entry.id   AF-A0A960EIY7-F1
#
_cell.length_a   1.000
_cell.length_b   1.000
_cell.length_c   1.000
_cell.angle_alpha   90.00
_cell.angle_beta   90.00
_cell.angle_gamma   90.00
#
_symmetry.space_group_name_H-M   'P 1'
#
loop_
_entity.id
_entity.type
_entity.pdbx_description
1 polymer ?
#
loop_
_entity_poly.entity_id
_entity_poly.type
_entity_poly.pdbx_seq_one_letter_code
_entity_poly.pdbx_strand_id
1 'polypeptide(L)'
;ATQNIEKIEDRFEKLLIVNEAIWELFSEHLGFTDAHLVHKVREIDARSGAVDGRRAVVIRRCSQCEAAIGKGRSTCLFCGHTEPGLEPFDAI
;
A
#
# COMPACT_ATOMS: atom_id res chain seq x y z
N ALA A 1 20.01 -6.57 -13.58
CA ALA A 1 19.48 -6.81 -12.22
C ALA A 1 19.60 -5.55 -11.35
N THR A 2 20.73 -4.82 -11.38
CA THR A 2 21.00 -3.62 -10.55
C THR A 2 20.09 -2.42 -10.83
N GLN A 3 19.76 -2.14 -12.10
CA GLN A 3 18.91 -1.00 -12.49
C GLN A 3 17.50 -0.98 -11.86
N ASN A 4 16.99 -2.11 -11.39
CA ASN A 4 15.68 -2.15 -10.71
C ASN A 4 15.78 -1.75 -9.24
N ILE A 5 16.92 -1.97 -8.58
CA ILE A 5 17.12 -1.61 -7.18
C ILE A 5 17.25 -0.10 -7.08
N GLU A 6 18.09 0.51 -7.92
CA GLU A 6 18.28 1.97 -7.99
C GLU A 6 16.95 2.71 -8.24
N LYS A 7 16.12 2.21 -9.18
CA LYS A 7 14.79 2.79 -9.44
C LYS A 7 13.83 2.64 -8.26
N ILE A 8 13.97 1.60 -7.45
CA ILE A 8 13.14 1.40 -6.26
C ILE A 8 13.60 2.35 -5.15
N GLU A 9 14.91 2.51 -4.96
CA GLU A 9 15.51 3.45 -4.01
C GLU A 9 15.10 4.90 -4.33
N ASP A 10 15.21 5.33 -5.59
CA ASP A 10 14.76 6.65 -6.04
C ASP A 10 13.28 6.92 -5.75
N ARG A 11 12.43 5.91 -5.96
CA ARG A 11 10.99 6.01 -5.69
C ARG A 11 10.70 6.03 -4.20
N PHE A 12 11.49 5.31 -3.41
CA PHE A 12 11.36 5.28 -1.96
C PHE A 12 11.78 6.60 -1.35
N GLU A 13 12.88 7.20 -1.80
CA GLU A 13 13.34 8.51 -1.34
C GLU A 13 12.32 9.60 -1.65
N LYS A 14 11.75 9.62 -2.87
CA LYS A 14 10.65 10.54 -3.21
C LYS A 14 9.43 10.36 -2.30
N LEU A 15 9.10 9.13 -1.94
CA LEU A 15 7.99 8.84 -1.03
C LEU A 15 8.29 9.35 0.39
N LEU A 16 9.53 9.23 0.86
CA LEU A 16 9.94 9.76 2.17
C LEU A 16 9.76 11.27 2.22
N ILE A 17 10.24 12.01 1.21
CA ILE A 17 10.11 13.47 1.13
C ILE A 17 8.63 13.88 1.17
N VAL A 18 7.77 13.20 0.41
CA VAL A 18 6.33 13.50 0.39
C VAL A 18 5.68 13.21 1.76
N ASN A 19 6.05 12.11 2.41
CA ASN A 19 5.52 11.78 3.74
C ASN A 19 5.99 12.79 4.80
N GLU A 20 7.23 13.27 4.72
CA GLU A 20 7.77 14.30 5.60
C GLU A 20 7.00 15.62 5.44
N ALA A 21 6.81 16.08 4.19
CA ALA A 21 6.02 17.27 3.90
C ALA A 21 4.56 17.16 4.40
N ILE A 22 3.93 15.99 4.25
CA ILE A 22 2.59 15.73 4.80
C ILE A 22 2.60 15.83 6.33
N TRP A 23 3.63 15.29 6.98
CA TRP A 23 3.75 15.32 8.43
C TRP A 23 3.95 16.74 8.96
N GLU A 24 4.80 17.54 8.33
CA GLU A 24 4.99 18.96 8.66
C GLU A 24 3.67 19.73 8.55
N LEU A 25 2.92 19.56 7.46
CA LEU A 25 1.60 20.20 7.31
C LEU A 25 0.64 19.83 8.45
N PHE A 26 0.67 18.58 8.91
CA PHE A 26 -0.18 18.12 10.01
C PHE A 26 0.31 18.61 11.38
N SER A 27 1.60 18.58 11.66
CA SER A 27 2.14 19.00 12.94
C SER A 27 2.05 20.52 13.12
N GLU A 28 2.36 21.30 12.07
CA GLU A 28 2.39 22.75 12.11
C GLU A 28 0.99 23.38 12.06
N HIS A 29 0.09 22.88 11.22
CA HIS A 29 -1.21 23.52 11.02
C HIS A 29 -2.36 22.89 11.81
N LEU A 30 -2.24 21.64 12.25
CA LEU A 30 -3.31 20.92 12.95
C LEU A 30 -2.94 20.53 14.39
N GLY A 31 -1.70 20.81 14.83
CA GLY A 31 -1.25 20.56 16.20
C GLY A 31 -1.03 19.07 16.51
N PHE A 32 -0.83 18.23 15.48
CA PHE A 32 -0.43 16.85 15.72
C PHE A 32 1.00 16.78 16.28
N THR A 33 1.24 15.75 17.09
CA THR A 33 2.53 15.52 17.75
C THR A 33 3.07 14.16 17.34
N ASP A 34 4.37 13.94 17.48
CA ASP A 34 4.99 12.65 17.15
C ASP A 34 4.35 11.48 17.91
N ALA A 35 3.88 11.73 19.14
CA ALA A 35 3.15 10.74 19.93
C ALA A 35 1.85 10.29 19.24
N HIS A 36 1.11 11.24 18.63
CA HIS A 36 -0.09 10.92 17.84
C HIS A 36 0.26 10.09 16.60
N LEU A 37 1.34 10.44 15.89
CA LEU A 37 1.79 9.68 14.72
C LEU A 37 2.18 8.25 15.08
N VAL A 38 3.03 8.07 16.10
CA VAL A 38 3.47 6.76 16.58
C VAL A 38 2.28 5.92 17.03
N HIS A 39 1.34 6.50 17.77
CA HIS A 39 0.13 5.80 18.16
C HIS A 39 -0.67 5.36 16.93
N LYS A 40 -0.86 6.24 15.94
CA LYS A 40 -1.63 5.94 14.74
C LYS A 40 -0.99 4.85 13.88
N VAL A 41 0.33 4.86 13.77
CA VAL A 41 1.10 3.80 13.09
C VAL A 41 0.87 2.47 13.77
N ARG A 42 0.95 2.40 15.11
CA ARG A 42 0.67 1.18 15.88
C ARG A 42 -0.76 0.69 15.70
N GLU A 43 -1.75 1.60 15.69
CA GLU A 43 -3.15 1.24 15.39
C GLU A 43 -3.30 0.64 13.98
N ILE A 44 -2.67 1.24 12.98
CA ILE A 44 -2.72 0.76 11.58
C ILE A 44 -2.07 -0.63 11.45
N ASP A 45 -0.92 -0.82 12.09
CA ASP A 45 -0.20 -2.09 12.11
C ASP A 45 -1.04 -3.18 12.78
N ALA A 46 -1.61 -2.89 13.96
CA ALA A 46 -2.49 -3.83 14.67
C ALA A 46 -3.74 -4.21 13.87
N ARG A 47 -4.33 -3.29 13.09
CA ARG A 47 -5.47 -3.59 12.19
C ARG A 47 -5.10 -4.51 11.02
N SER A 48 -3.82 -4.62 10.70
CA SER A 48 -3.34 -5.44 9.59
C SER A 48 -3.15 -6.91 9.96
N GLY A 49 -3.50 -7.33 11.19
CA GLY A 49 -3.57 -8.73 11.61
C GLY A 49 -2.21 -9.43 11.82
N ALA A 50 -1.11 -8.78 11.48
CA ALA A 50 0.24 -9.19 11.82
C ALA A 50 0.98 -7.97 12.38
N VAL A 51 1.36 -8.03 13.66
CA VAL A 51 2.26 -7.06 14.30
C VAL A 51 3.68 -7.39 13.82
N ASP A 52 3.94 -7.19 12.53
CA ASP A 52 5.23 -7.43 11.88
C ASP A 52 5.67 -6.26 10.97
N GLY A 53 4.91 -5.16 10.94
CA GLY A 53 5.18 -4.01 10.07
C GLY A 53 4.70 -4.20 8.62
N ARG A 54 3.91 -5.24 8.31
CA ARG A 54 3.42 -5.52 6.96
C ARG A 54 1.88 -5.46 6.91
N ARG A 55 1.34 -4.78 5.89
CA ARG A 55 -0.09 -4.92 5.57
C ARG A 55 -0.37 -6.37 5.22
N ALA A 56 -1.35 -7.00 5.89
CA ALA A 56 -1.92 -8.27 5.43
C ALA A 56 -2.23 -8.17 3.93
N VAL A 57 -1.54 -8.98 3.15
CA VAL A 57 -1.82 -9.14 1.73
C VAL A 57 -3.11 -9.93 1.67
N VAL A 58 -4.23 -9.27 1.41
CA VAL A 58 -5.46 -9.96 1.04
C VAL A 58 -5.17 -10.68 -0.27
N ILE A 59 -4.90 -11.98 -0.18
CA ILE A 59 -4.74 -12.85 -1.34
C ILE A 59 -6.13 -13.04 -1.93
N ARG A 60 -6.43 -12.34 -3.01
CA ARG A 60 -7.66 -12.54 -3.77
C ARG A 60 -7.52 -13.76 -4.66
N ARG A 61 -8.62 -14.48 -4.88
CA ARG A 61 -8.69 -15.62 -5.80
C ARG A 61 -9.47 -15.23 -7.04
N CYS A 62 -9.05 -15.75 -8.19
CA CYS A 62 -9.77 -15.57 -9.45
C CYS A 62 -11.13 -16.26 -9.38
N SER A 63 -12.19 -15.58 -9.80
CA SER A 63 -13.55 -16.11 -9.89
C SER A 63 -13.70 -17.25 -10.91
N GLN A 64 -12.77 -17.37 -11.87
CA GLN A 64 -12.82 -18.38 -12.92
C GLN A 64 -11.94 -19.60 -12.67
N CYS A 65 -10.73 -19.42 -12.11
CA CYS A 65 -9.75 -20.51 -11.94
C CYS A 65 -9.22 -20.68 -10.52
N GLU A 66 -9.74 -19.88 -9.57
CA GLU A 66 -9.36 -19.87 -8.15
C GLU A 66 -7.89 -19.57 -7.83
N ALA A 67 -7.05 -19.34 -8.84
CA ALA A 67 -5.66 -18.98 -8.63
C ALA A 67 -5.52 -17.64 -7.90
N ALA A 68 -4.45 -17.50 -7.13
CA ALA A 68 -4.15 -16.27 -6.42
C ALA A 68 -3.87 -15.11 -7.38
N ILE A 69 -4.64 -14.03 -7.26
CA ILE A 69 -4.43 -12.77 -7.95
C ILE A 69 -3.63 -11.84 -7.04
N GLY A 70 -2.47 -11.41 -7.54
CA GLY A 70 -1.63 -10.45 -6.86
C GLY A 70 -2.31 -9.08 -6.68
N LYS A 71 -2.00 -8.38 -5.60
CA LYS A 71 -2.53 -7.05 -5.29
C LYS A 71 -2.31 -6.08 -6.46
N GLY A 72 -3.37 -5.39 -6.88
CA GLY A 72 -3.33 -4.37 -7.94
C GLY A 72 -3.41 -4.92 -9.38
N ARG A 73 -3.72 -6.20 -9.57
CA ARG A 73 -4.01 -6.78 -10.88
C ARG A 73 -5.50 -7.04 -11.04
N SER A 74 -6.07 -6.56 -12.14
CA SER A 74 -7.43 -6.88 -12.58
C SER A 74 -7.48 -8.17 -13.41
N THR A 75 -6.39 -8.50 -14.12
CA THR A 75 -6.29 -9.73 -14.94
C THR A 75 -5.54 -10.86 -14.24
N CYS A 76 -6.14 -12.04 -14.23
CA CYS A 76 -5.54 -13.28 -13.76
C CYS A 76 -4.40 -13.72 -14.68
N LEU A 77 -3.22 -13.95 -14.10
CA LEU A 77 -2.04 -14.43 -14.84
C LEU A 77 -2.14 -15.88 -15.32
N PHE A 78 -3.05 -16.67 -14.76
CA PHE A 78 -3.16 -18.09 -15.03
C PHE A 78 -4.18 -18.39 -16.13
N CYS A 79 -5.38 -17.79 -16.04
CA CYS A 79 -6.45 -18.04 -17.02
C CYS A 79 -6.76 -16.84 -17.92
N GLY A 80 -6.17 -15.67 -17.67
CA GLY A 80 -6.42 -14.46 -18.45
C GLY A 80 -7.76 -13.76 -18.14
N HIS A 81 -8.54 -14.25 -17.18
CA HIS A 81 -9.80 -13.63 -16.79
C HIS A 81 -9.57 -12.25 -16.13
N THR A 82 -10.29 -11.23 -16.60
CA THR A 82 -10.28 -9.90 -16.00
C THR A 82 -11.46 -9.76 -15.06
N GLU A 83 -11.17 -9.56 -13.78
CA GLU A 83 -12.18 -9.35 -12.75
C GLU A 83 -12.81 -7.95 -12.92
N PRO A 84 -14.15 -7.84 -12.94
CA PRO A 84 -14.84 -6.55 -13.06
C PRO A 84 -14.70 -5.70 -11.79
N GLY A 85 -14.51 -4.38 -11.94
CA GLY A 85 -14.55 -3.40 -10.84
C GLY A 85 -13.27 -3.28 -10.01
N LEU A 86 -12.11 -3.42 -10.65
CA LEU A 86 -10.83 -3.66 -9.97
C LEU A 86 -9.77 -2.59 -10.24
N GLU A 87 -10.07 -1.56 -11.03
CA GLU A 87 -9.24 -0.36 -11.06
C GLU A 87 -9.46 0.43 -9.76
N PRO A 88 -8.38 0.82 -9.07
CA PRO A 88 -8.45 1.66 -7.87
C PRO A 88 -9.17 3.00 -8.05
N PHE A 89 -9.44 3.40 -9.30
CA PHE A 89 -10.08 4.66 -9.69
C PHE A 89 -11.47 4.50 -10.32
N ASP A 90 -11.99 3.27 -10.48
CA ASP A 90 -13.35 3.07 -11.01
C ASP A 90 -14.47 3.48 -10.02
N ALA A 91 -14.09 3.87 -8.80
CA ALA A 91 -15.00 4.32 -7.75
C ALA A 91 -14.79 5.80 -7.35
N ILE A 92 -14.12 6.60 -8.20
CA ILE A 92 -14.02 8.06 -8.08
C ILE A 92 -14.58 8.71 -9.34
#